data_AF-A0A952U6P4-F1
#
_entry.id   AF-A0A952U6P4-F1
#
_cell.length_a   1.000
_cell.length_b   1.000
_cell.length_c   1.000
_cell.angle_alpha   90.00
_cell.angle_beta   90.00
_cell.angle_gamma   90.00
#
_symmetry.space_group_name_H-M   'P 1'
#
loop_
_entity.id
_entity.type
_entity.pdbx_description
1 polymer ?
#
loop_
_entity_poly.entity_id
_entity_poly.type
_entity_poly.pdbx_seq_one_letter_code
_entity_poly.pdbx_strand_id
1 'polypeptide(L)'
;MNNNGHRPDHHDQRALVCRGIRGAISVEENTKAAIVARTAELLRAIVEANGVRQEDIVSVFFSATPDLDAEYPAIAARRELGWHDVGLMCGQEMVVPGSLRMCIRVLIHWNTTLRNSEIRHIYLREAVTLRPDHSDKQKTLEPPFKS
;
A
#
# COMPACT_ATOMS: atom_id res chain seq x y z
N MET A 1 20.83 33.02 42.04
CA MET A 1 19.50 32.40 41.87
C MET A 1 19.20 32.30 40.40
N ASN A 2 18.78 31.11 39.98
CA ASN A 2 18.11 30.70 38.74
C ASN A 2 18.94 30.65 37.45
N ASN A 3 19.56 29.48 37.26
CA ASN A 3 20.04 28.93 36.00
C ASN A 3 18.83 28.49 35.17
N ASN A 4 18.40 29.32 34.21
CA ASN A 4 17.30 29.00 33.31
C ASN A 4 17.80 27.98 32.28
N GLY A 5 17.64 26.70 32.61
CA GLY A 5 17.89 25.58 31.71
C GLY A 5 16.94 25.65 30.52
N HIS A 6 17.38 26.33 29.46
CA HIS A 6 16.87 26.14 28.12
C HIS A 6 17.19 24.69 27.73
N ARG A 7 16.23 23.78 27.94
CA ARG A 7 16.28 22.46 27.31
C ARG A 7 16.28 22.74 25.80
N PRO A 8 17.32 22.35 25.05
CA PRO A 8 17.26 22.46 23.61
C PRO A 8 16.05 21.64 23.15
N ASP A 9 15.21 22.22 22.30
CA ASP A 9 14.17 21.49 21.59
C ASP A 9 14.81 20.22 21.04
N HIS A 10 14.37 19.07 21.54
CA HIS A 10 14.76 17.80 20.98
C HIS A 10 14.16 17.78 19.58
N HIS A 11 14.95 18.16 18.57
CA HIS A 11 14.71 17.78 17.21
C HIS A 11 14.44 16.27 17.25
N ASP A 12 13.17 15.88 17.05
CA ASP A 12 12.72 14.50 16.94
C ASP A 12 13.35 13.92 15.68
N GLN A 13 14.65 13.63 15.76
CA GLN A 13 15.42 13.08 14.67
C GLN A 13 15.11 11.60 14.64
N ARG A 14 13.89 11.30 14.19
CA ARG A 14 13.38 9.94 14.04
C ARG A 14 14.34 9.17 13.15
N ALA A 15 14.79 8.02 13.65
CA ALA A 15 15.63 7.14 12.88
C ALA A 15 14.89 6.64 11.64
N LEU A 16 15.61 6.50 10.54
CA LEU A 16 15.12 5.84 9.34
C LEU A 16 15.08 4.33 9.60
N VAL A 17 13.89 3.74 9.59
CA VAL A 17 13.68 2.31 9.90
C VAL A 17 12.86 1.65 8.79
N CYS A 18 13.18 0.40 8.46
CA CYS A 18 12.38 -0.39 7.52
C CYS A 18 11.01 -0.74 8.13
N ARG A 19 9.93 -0.36 7.44
CA ARG A 19 8.54 -0.60 7.83
C ARG A 19 7.72 -1.18 6.67
N GLY A 20 6.61 -1.81 7.01
CA GLY A 20 5.68 -2.42 6.05
C GLY A 20 4.45 -1.54 5.79
N ILE A 21 4.05 -1.38 4.54
CA ILE A 21 2.76 -0.81 4.14
C ILE A 21 1.94 -1.89 3.43
N ARG A 22 0.72 -2.15 3.92
CA ARG A 22 -0.24 -3.05 3.28
C ARG A 22 -1.14 -2.32 2.29
N GLY A 23 -1.40 -3.01 1.19
CA GLY A 23 -2.36 -2.64 0.15
C GLY A 23 -3.27 -3.82 -0.20
N ALA A 24 -4.53 -3.57 -0.53
CA ALA A 24 -5.38 -4.54 -1.23
C ALA A 24 -6.40 -3.86 -2.14
N ILE A 25 -6.69 -4.48 -3.28
CA ILE A 25 -7.69 -4.03 -4.23
C ILE A 25 -8.36 -5.25 -4.89
N SER A 26 -9.66 -5.18 -5.15
CA SER A 26 -10.36 -6.15 -5.98
C SER A 26 -10.31 -5.75 -7.46
N VAL A 27 -10.38 -6.74 -8.34
CA VAL A 27 -10.39 -6.61 -9.79
C VAL A 27 -11.73 -7.10 -10.32
N GLU A 28 -12.31 -6.38 -11.28
CA GLU A 28 -13.65 -6.69 -11.78
C GLU A 28 -13.66 -7.87 -12.75
N GLU A 29 -12.56 -8.12 -13.46
CA GLU A 29 -12.41 -9.19 -14.45
C GLU A 29 -10.96 -9.69 -14.53
N ASN A 30 -10.77 -10.96 -14.90
CA ASN A 30 -9.43 -11.55 -15.05
C ASN A 30 -8.84 -11.21 -16.42
N THR A 31 -8.50 -9.94 -16.63
CA THR A 31 -7.82 -9.47 -17.83
C THR A 31 -6.52 -8.77 -17.46
N LYS A 32 -5.53 -8.86 -18.35
CA LYS A 32 -4.25 -8.15 -18.20
C LYS A 32 -4.44 -6.65 -17.96
N ALA A 33 -5.35 -6.02 -18.71
CA ALA A 33 -5.62 -4.60 -18.58
C ALA A 33 -6.20 -4.26 -17.19
N ALA A 34 -7.18 -5.03 -16.71
CA ALA A 34 -7.79 -4.81 -15.40
C ALA A 34 -6.79 -5.03 -14.26
N ILE A 35 -6.02 -6.11 -14.28
CA ILE A 35 -4.98 -6.41 -13.26
C ILE A 35 -3.96 -5.27 -13.17
N VAL A 36 -3.43 -4.81 -14.31
CA VAL A 36 -2.43 -3.74 -14.34
C VAL A 36 -3.04 -2.42 -13.87
N ALA A 37 -4.22 -2.06 -14.36
CA ALA A 37 -4.89 -0.80 -13.98
C ALA A 37 -5.21 -0.74 -12.48
N ARG A 38 -5.79 -1.80 -11.92
CA ARG A 38 -6.12 -1.89 -10.49
C ARG A 38 -4.86 -1.91 -9.62
N THR A 39 -3.81 -2.62 -10.04
CA THR A 39 -2.55 -2.60 -9.28
C THR A 39 -1.92 -1.20 -9.28
N ALA A 40 -1.91 -0.50 -10.42
CA ALA A 40 -1.38 0.85 -10.51
C ALA A 40 -2.19 1.85 -9.65
N GLU A 41 -3.52 1.74 -9.66
CA GLU A 41 -4.42 2.51 -8.79
C GLU A 41 -4.08 2.31 -7.31
N LEU A 42 -3.94 1.06 -6.86
CA LEU A 42 -3.56 0.74 -5.50
C LEU A 42 -2.20 1.32 -5.11
N LEU A 43 -1.18 1.16 -5.97
CA LEU A 43 0.17 1.66 -5.70
C LEU A 43 0.19 3.19 -5.62
N ARG A 44 -0.48 3.90 -6.55
CA ARG A 44 -0.59 5.37 -6.52
C ARG A 44 -1.25 5.86 -5.24
N ALA A 45 -2.34 5.24 -4.81
CA ALA A 45 -3.02 5.59 -3.57
C ALA A 45 -2.13 5.36 -2.33
N ILE A 46 -1.33 4.28 -2.31
CA ILE A 46 -0.35 4.02 -1.23
C ILE A 46 0.73 5.11 -1.20
N VAL A 47 1.29 5.44 -2.36
CA VAL A 47 2.32 6.48 -2.52
C VAL A 47 1.79 7.81 -2.02
N GLU A 48 0.62 8.23 -2.49
CA GLU A 48 0.00 9.51 -2.12
C GLU A 48 -0.30 9.58 -0.62
N ALA A 49 -0.86 8.52 -0.04
CA ALA A 49 -1.27 8.52 1.37
C ALA A 49 -0.10 8.54 2.36
N ASN A 50 1.06 8.03 1.97
CA ASN A 50 2.22 7.85 2.86
C ASN A 50 3.43 8.70 2.47
N GLY A 51 3.46 9.31 1.28
CA GLY A 51 4.63 10.03 0.77
C GLY A 51 5.77 9.10 0.35
N VAL A 52 5.45 7.96 -0.27
CA VAL A 52 6.46 6.97 -0.70
C VAL A 52 7.33 7.50 -1.82
N ARG A 53 8.65 7.51 -1.61
CA ARG A 53 9.64 7.78 -2.65
C ARG A 53 10.27 6.46 -3.08
N GLN A 54 10.58 6.32 -4.37
CA GLN A 54 11.08 5.07 -4.93
C GLN A 54 12.40 4.62 -4.30
N GLU A 55 13.30 5.57 -4.05
CA GLU A 55 14.61 5.38 -3.42
C GLU A 55 14.54 4.87 -1.98
N ASP A 56 13.40 5.04 -1.32
CA ASP A 56 13.18 4.55 0.03
C ASP A 56 12.62 3.12 0.04
N ILE A 57 12.19 2.59 -1.11
CA ILE A 57 11.60 1.26 -1.22
C ILE A 57 12.70 0.19 -1.19
N VAL A 58 12.60 -0.70 -0.21
CA VAL A 58 13.48 -1.87 -0.06
C VAL A 58 13.01 -3.01 -0.96
N SER A 59 11.71 -3.32 -0.92
CA SER A 59 11.10 -4.37 -1.74
C SER A 59 9.58 -4.26 -1.78
N VAL A 60 8.96 -4.92 -2.77
CA VAL A 60 7.50 -5.03 -2.88
C VAL A 60 7.11 -6.46 -3.16
N PHE A 61 6.24 -6.99 -2.30
CA PHE A 61 5.62 -8.30 -2.48
C PHE A 61 4.17 -8.10 -2.92
N PHE A 62 3.80 -8.79 -3.99
CA PHE A 62 2.45 -8.86 -4.51
C PHE A 62 1.91 -10.26 -4.26
N SER A 63 0.65 -10.38 -3.84
CA SER A 63 -0.09 -11.63 -3.94
C SER A 63 -1.38 -11.43 -4.74
N ALA A 64 -1.80 -12.45 -5.47
CA ALA A 64 -3.08 -12.47 -6.17
C ALA A 64 -3.82 -13.78 -5.85
N THR A 65 -5.14 -13.70 -5.73
CA THR A 65 -5.98 -14.91 -5.61
C THR A 65 -5.88 -15.77 -6.87
N PRO A 66 -6.05 -17.10 -6.78
CA PRO A 66 -5.83 -18.02 -7.91
C PRO A 66 -6.79 -17.82 -9.10
N ASP A 67 -7.84 -17.02 -8.93
CA ASP A 67 -8.76 -16.62 -10.01
C ASP A 67 -8.28 -15.39 -10.81
N LEU A 68 -7.07 -14.90 -10.54
CA LEU A 68 -6.34 -13.91 -11.32
C LEU A 68 -5.04 -14.50 -11.87
N ASP A 69 -5.07 -14.95 -13.12
CA ASP A 69 -3.93 -15.59 -13.80
C ASP A 69 -3.52 -14.89 -15.11
N ALA A 70 -4.23 -13.83 -15.51
CA ALA A 70 -3.99 -13.18 -16.79
C ALA A 70 -2.73 -12.29 -16.85
N GLU A 71 -2.19 -11.86 -15.71
CA GLU A 71 -0.96 -11.04 -15.65
C GLU A 71 -0.35 -10.97 -14.24
N TYR A 72 0.97 -10.74 -14.17
CA TYR A 72 1.68 -10.39 -12.94
C TYR A 72 1.39 -8.94 -12.49
N PRO A 73 0.91 -8.71 -11.25
CA PRO A 73 0.67 -7.37 -10.72
C PRO A 73 1.91 -6.45 -10.76
N ALA A 74 3.11 -7.01 -10.55
CA ALA A 74 4.36 -6.26 -10.54
C ALA A 74 4.67 -5.48 -11.83
N ILE A 75 4.04 -5.84 -12.95
CA ILE A 75 4.17 -5.08 -14.20
C ILE A 75 3.67 -3.63 -14.04
N ALA A 76 2.63 -3.41 -13.24
CA ALA A 76 2.14 -2.06 -12.97
C ALA A 76 3.22 -1.19 -12.32
N ALA A 77 3.92 -1.70 -11.29
CA ALA A 77 5.00 -0.96 -10.63
C ALA A 77 6.11 -0.53 -11.61
N ARG A 78 6.50 -1.42 -12.53
CA ARG A 78 7.53 -1.13 -13.54
C ARG A 78 7.05 -0.13 -14.59
N ARG A 79 5.87 -0.35 -15.19
CA ARG A 79 5.40 0.42 -16.36
C ARG A 79 4.75 1.75 -15.99
N GLU A 80 4.03 1.77 -14.88
CA GLU A 80 3.16 2.90 -14.50
C GLU A 80 3.80 3.81 -13.45
N LEU A 81 4.76 3.29 -12.66
CA LEU A 81 5.43 4.03 -11.59
C LEU A 81 6.97 4.11 -11.76
N GLY A 82 7.56 3.42 -12.74
CA GLY A 82 9.00 3.48 -13.01
C GLY A 82 9.88 2.73 -12.00
N TRP A 83 9.33 1.80 -11.23
CA TRP A 83 10.05 1.01 -10.22
C TRP A 83 10.90 -0.10 -10.86
N HIS A 84 11.88 0.29 -11.69
CA HIS A 84 12.73 -0.64 -12.43
C HIS A 84 13.81 -1.30 -11.56
N ASP A 85 14.34 -0.57 -10.58
CA ASP A 85 15.45 -1.00 -9.73
C ASP A 85 15.01 -1.56 -8.36
N VAL A 86 13.69 -1.60 -8.11
CA VAL A 86 13.11 -2.12 -6.87
C VAL A 86 12.98 -3.64 -6.95
N GLY A 87 13.30 -4.34 -5.86
CA GLY A 87 13.04 -5.77 -5.74
C GLY A 87 11.54 -6.06 -5.70
N LEU A 88 10.98 -6.62 -6.78
CA LEU A 88 9.56 -6.98 -6.89
C LEU A 88 9.40 -8.51 -6.91
N MET A 89 8.45 -9.03 -6.13
CA MET A 89 8.11 -10.46 -6.13
C MET A 89 6.59 -10.66 -6.18
N CYS A 90 6.11 -11.60 -6.98
CA CYS A 90 4.71 -12.03 -6.99
C CYS A 90 4.60 -13.44 -6.42
N GLY A 91 3.53 -13.69 -5.66
CA GLY A 91 3.13 -15.01 -5.20
C GLY A 91 1.63 -15.23 -5.41
N GLN A 92 1.21 -16.49 -5.39
CA GLN A 92 -0.21 -16.80 -5.31
C GLN A 92 -0.65 -16.69 -3.84
N GLU A 93 -1.79 -16.03 -3.61
CA GLU A 93 -2.40 -15.96 -2.29
C GLU A 93 -2.96 -17.32 -1.88
N MET A 94 -3.00 -17.58 -0.57
CA MET A 94 -3.63 -18.77 -0.03
C MET A 94 -5.09 -18.91 -0.47
N VAL A 95 -5.53 -20.14 -0.74
CA VAL A 95 -6.92 -20.42 -1.10
C VAL A 95 -7.71 -20.73 0.16
N VAL A 96 -8.45 -19.73 0.66
CA VAL A 96 -9.29 -19.88 1.84
C VAL A 96 -10.77 -19.85 1.43
N PRO A 97 -11.58 -20.86 1.76
CA PRO A 97 -13.01 -20.85 1.49
C PRO A 97 -13.71 -19.61 2.07
N GLY A 98 -14.56 -18.97 1.27
CA GLY A 98 -15.28 -17.75 1.68
C GLY A 98 -14.44 -16.47 1.69
N SER A 99 -13.16 -16.53 1.32
CA SER A 99 -12.30 -15.35 1.20
C SER A 99 -12.64 -14.49 -0.02
N LEU A 100 -12.23 -13.22 0.02
CA LEU A 100 -12.44 -12.28 -1.06
C LEU A 100 -11.75 -12.76 -2.34
N ARG A 101 -12.54 -12.97 -3.39
CA ARG A 101 -12.13 -13.36 -4.74
C ARG A 101 -11.54 -12.19 -5.53
N MET A 102 -10.87 -12.50 -6.63
CA MET A 102 -10.37 -11.49 -7.59
C MET A 102 -9.57 -10.38 -6.92
N CYS A 103 -8.69 -10.72 -5.99
CA CYS A 103 -8.05 -9.74 -5.12
C CYS A 103 -6.53 -9.76 -5.25
N ILE A 104 -5.97 -8.57 -5.45
CA ILE A 104 -4.53 -8.31 -5.44
C ILE A 104 -4.18 -7.65 -4.10
N ARG A 105 -3.12 -8.12 -3.47
CA ARG A 105 -2.58 -7.56 -2.23
C ARG A 105 -1.13 -7.17 -2.43
N VAL A 106 -0.70 -6.17 -1.66
CA VAL A 106 0.67 -5.65 -1.68
C VAL A 106 1.19 -5.53 -0.26
N LEU A 107 2.48 -5.85 -0.09
CA LEU A 107 3.29 -5.48 1.05
C LEU A 107 4.53 -4.75 0.54
N ILE A 108 4.61 -3.45 0.81
CA ILE A 108 5.79 -2.63 0.52
C ILE A 108 6.65 -2.59 1.78
N HIS A 109 7.92 -2.94 1.66
CA HIS A 109 8.94 -2.61 2.65
C HIS A 109 9.65 -1.34 2.21
N TRP A 110 9.69 -0.33 3.08
CA TRP A 110 10.39 0.92 2.80
C TRP A 110 11.05 1.48 4.05
N ASN A 111 12.06 2.30 3.85
CA ASN A 111 12.76 3.02 4.90
C ASN A 111 12.03 4.34 5.17
N THR A 112 11.59 4.56 6.41
CA THR A 112 10.80 5.75 6.76
C THR A 112 11.05 6.18 8.20
N THR A 113 10.75 7.44 8.48
CA THR A 113 10.69 8.00 9.84
C THR A 113 9.28 7.86 10.46
N LEU A 114 8.29 7.42 9.69
CA LEU A 114 6.95 7.16 10.21
C LEU A 114 6.95 5.96 11.17
N ARG A 115 6.18 6.08 12.26
CA ARG A 115 5.85 4.98 13.17
C ARG A 115 4.80 4.09 12.52
N ASN A 116 4.71 2.83 12.95
CA ASN A 116 3.68 1.90 12.48
C ASN A 116 2.25 2.47 12.60
N SER A 117 1.97 3.23 13.65
CA SER A 117 0.67 3.86 13.88
C SER A 117 0.34 5.02 12.93
N GLU A 118 1.34 5.57 12.25
CA GLU A 118 1.21 6.68 11.30
C GLU A 118 1.10 6.18 9.85
N ILE A 119 1.46 4.91 9.60
CA ILE A 119 1.37 4.30 8.27
C ILE A 119 -0.09 4.09 7.89
N ARG A 120 -0.46 4.57 6.71
CA ARG A 120 -1.78 4.42 6.12
C ARG A 120 -1.80 3.23 5.18
N HIS A 121 -2.35 2.12 5.67
CA HIS A 121 -2.66 0.97 4.83
C HIS A 121 -3.87 1.27 3.94
N ILE A 122 -3.82 0.81 2.69
CA ILE A 122 -4.81 1.15 1.67
C ILE A 122 -5.60 -0.08 1.26
N TYR A 123 -6.92 0.04 1.30
CA TYR A 123 -7.86 -1.01 0.90
C TYR A 123 -8.89 -0.33 0.03
N LEU A 124 -9.06 -0.81 -1.21
CA LEU A 124 -9.91 -0.17 -2.21
C LEU A 124 -10.95 -1.16 -2.70
N ARG A 125 -12.11 -0.65 -3.13
CA ARG A 125 -13.20 -1.46 -3.72
C ARG A 125 -13.65 -2.53 -2.72
N GLU A 126 -13.94 -3.75 -3.18
CA GLU A 126 -14.39 -4.83 -2.29
C GLU A 126 -13.34 -5.22 -1.23
N ALA A 127 -12.08 -4.86 -1.42
CA ALA A 127 -11.01 -5.13 -0.45
C ALA A 127 -11.14 -4.31 0.84
N VAL A 128 -11.99 -3.27 0.89
CA VAL A 128 -12.30 -2.55 2.15
C VAL A 128 -12.85 -3.49 3.23
N THR A 129 -13.50 -4.58 2.82
CA THR A 129 -14.03 -5.62 3.72
C THR A 129 -12.93 -6.38 4.48
N LEU A 130 -11.68 -6.35 4.01
CA LEU A 130 -10.55 -7.03 4.65
C LEU A 130 -10.03 -6.31 5.92
N ARG A 131 -10.44 -5.06 6.16
CA ARG A 131 -10.14 -4.31 7.39
C ARG A 131 -11.37 -3.56 7.89
N PRO A 132 -12.34 -4.28 8.49
CA PRO A 132 -13.55 -3.65 9.04
C PRO A 132 -13.23 -2.64 10.14
N ASP A 133 -12.12 -2.82 10.86
CA ASP A 133 -11.58 -1.92 11.88
C ASP A 133 -11.12 -0.55 11.34
N HIS A 134 -10.89 -0.41 10.03
CA HIS A 134 -10.51 0.86 9.37
C HIS A 134 -11.62 1.50 8.53
N SER A 135 -12.74 0.80 8.34
CA SER A 135 -13.85 1.26 7.49
C SER A 135 -14.43 2.61 7.93
N ASP A 136 -14.39 2.93 9.22
CA ASP A 136 -14.84 4.23 9.75
C ASP A 136 -13.85 5.39 9.52
N LYS A 137 -12.57 5.12 9.24
CA LYS A 137 -11.54 6.15 8.98
C LYS A 137 -11.28 6.38 7.49
N GLN A 138 -11.70 5.47 6.62
CA GLN A 138 -11.48 5.55 5.16
C GLN A 138 -12.62 6.26 4.41
N LYS A 139 -13.86 6.23 4.94
CA LYS A 139 -15.01 6.97 4.37
C LYS A 139 -14.80 8.49 4.25
N THR A 140 -13.86 9.05 5.00
CA THR A 140 -13.51 10.48 4.97
C THR A 140 -12.61 10.88 3.79
N LEU A 141 -12.17 9.93 2.94
CA LEU A 141 -11.26 10.17 1.81
C LEU A 141 -11.93 10.03 0.44
N GLU A 142 -13.17 9.54 0.37
CA GLU A 142 -13.92 9.55 -0.88
C GLU A 142 -14.53 10.94 -1.07
N PRO A 143 -14.28 11.64 -2.20
CA PRO A 143 -15.02 12.84 -2.53
C PRO A 143 -16.50 12.48 -2.69
N PRO A 144 -17.44 13.36 -2.28
CA PRO A 144 -18.86 13.09 -2.44
C PRO A 144 -19.17 12.86 -3.92
N PHE A 145 -19.79 11.72 -4.22
CA PHE A 145 -20.35 11.39 -5.51
C PHE A 145 -21.16 12.60 -6.00
N LYS A 146 -20.73 13.24 -7.11
CA LYS A 146 -21.57 14.23 -7.78
C LYS A 146 -22.68 13.46 -8.51
N SER A 147 -23.91 13.66 -8.06
CA SER A 147 -25.15 13.34 -8.77
C SER A 147 -25.22 14.05 -10.12
#